data_AF-A0A6I7D733-F1
#
_entry.id   AF-A0A6I7D733-F1
#
_cell.length_a   1.000
_cell.length_b   1.000
_cell.length_c   1.000
_cell.angle_alpha   90.00
_cell.angle_beta   90.00
_cell.angle_gamma   90.00
#
_symmetry.space_group_name_H-M   'P 1'
#
loop_
_entity.id
_entity.type
_entity.pdbx_description
1 polymer ?
#
loop_
_entity_poly.entity_id
_entity_poly.type
_entity_poly.pdbx_seq_one_letter_code
_entity_poly.pdbx_strand_id
1 'polypeptide(L)'
;MIEIPFSFFGITDWFLSFNEPISIIMFATFGVLFSMAIILPLISITPLKKYMSQIAGGLFSSIFVSLMVLISFNLMLGVNSALKLLLIWWVILFSCITFWFINYRYIKDVTGNKFAKFQEKALEAEEKRRKSRKSKK
;
A
#
# COMPACT_ATOMS: atom_id res chain seq x y z
N MET A 1 3.48 31.08 -13.14
CA MET A 1 4.00 29.73 -13.41
C MET A 1 4.96 29.39 -12.28
N ILE A 2 4.68 28.31 -11.54
CA ILE A 2 5.63 27.80 -10.53
C ILE A 2 6.44 26.72 -11.26
N GLU A 3 7.62 27.07 -11.74
CA GLU A 3 8.60 26.11 -12.25
C GLU A 3 9.33 25.50 -11.05
N ILE A 4 9.14 24.19 -10.85
CA ILE A 4 9.87 23.45 -9.82
C ILE A 4 11.31 23.26 -10.33
N PRO A 5 12.35 23.69 -9.59
CA PRO A 5 13.74 23.59 -10.05
C PRO A 5 14.34 22.18 -9.94
N PHE A 6 13.52 21.17 -9.63
CA PHE A 6 13.93 19.77 -9.42
C PHE A 6 13.21 18.87 -10.42
N SER A 7 13.82 18.64 -11.60
CA SER A 7 13.44 17.50 -12.44
C SER A 7 14.07 16.26 -11.84
N PHE A 8 13.26 15.36 -11.28
CA PHE A 8 13.73 14.02 -10.88
C PHE A 8 13.99 13.21 -12.16
N PHE A 9 15.14 13.42 -12.79
CA PHE A 9 15.62 12.64 -13.94
C PHE A 9 14.56 12.48 -15.07
N GLY A 10 13.85 13.55 -15.44
CA GLY A 10 12.85 13.51 -16.52
C GLY A 10 11.55 12.74 -16.20
N ILE A 11 11.45 12.10 -15.02
CA ILE A 11 10.23 11.40 -14.58
C ILE A 11 9.13 12.42 -14.29
N THR A 12 9.49 13.55 -13.67
CA THR A 12 8.54 14.64 -13.37
C THR A 12 7.98 15.26 -14.64
N ASP A 13 8.82 15.45 -15.67
CA ASP A 13 8.42 16.00 -16.98
C ASP A 13 7.56 15.00 -17.76
N TRP A 14 7.89 13.70 -17.70
CA TRP A 14 7.05 12.63 -18.24
C TRP A 14 5.69 12.58 -17.54
N PHE A 15 5.64 12.78 -16.23
CA PHE A 15 4.39 12.84 -15.46
C PHE A 15 3.55 14.07 -15.77
N LEU A 16 4.19 15.24 -15.94
CA LEU A 16 3.52 16.49 -16.29
C LEU A 16 2.99 16.51 -17.73
N SER A 17 3.53 15.65 -18.61
CA SER A 17 2.96 15.43 -19.95
C SER A 17 1.54 14.86 -19.88
N PHE A 18 1.21 14.12 -18.82
CA PHE A 18 -0.17 13.74 -18.49
C PHE A 18 -0.84 14.91 -17.77
N ASN A 19 -1.25 15.92 -18.53
CA ASN A 19 -1.84 17.15 -18.00
C ASN A 19 -3.26 16.95 -17.41
N GLU A 20 -3.71 15.69 -17.26
CA GLU A 20 -5.02 15.33 -16.73
C GLU A 20 -4.92 14.86 -15.26
N PRO A 21 -5.69 15.46 -14.34
CA PRO A 21 -5.66 15.09 -12.91
C PRO A 21 -6.08 13.63 -12.68
N ILE A 22 -6.95 13.10 -13.55
CA ILE A 22 -7.40 11.71 -13.50
C ILE A 22 -6.24 10.74 -13.72
N SER A 23 -5.29 11.07 -14.60
CA SER A 23 -4.10 10.24 -14.86
C SER A 23 -3.20 10.12 -13.63
N ILE A 24 -3.08 11.18 -12.84
CA ILE A 24 -2.35 11.15 -11.56
C ILE A 24 -3.05 10.25 -10.54
N ILE A 25 -4.38 10.31 -10.46
CA ILE A 25 -5.17 9.43 -9.56
C ILE A 25 -5.03 7.97 -9.97
N MET A 26 -5.10 7.66 -11.28
CA MET A 26 -4.86 6.31 -11.79
C MET A 26 -3.44 5.84 -11.49
N PHE A 27 -2.44 6.70 -11.64
CA PHE A 27 -1.07 6.32 -11.32
C PHE A 27 -0.85 6.08 -9.82
N ALA A 28 -1.40 6.95 -8.96
CA ALA A 28 -1.32 6.83 -7.53
C ALA A 28 -1.92 5.51 -6.99
N THR A 29 -2.81 4.89 -7.76
CA THR A 29 -3.49 3.64 -7.41
C THR A 29 -2.88 2.44 -8.14
N PHE A 30 -2.95 2.42 -9.47
CA PHE A 30 -2.47 1.31 -10.29
C PHE A 30 -0.96 1.32 -10.50
N GLY A 31 -0.33 2.49 -10.58
CA GLY A 31 1.12 2.61 -10.68
C GLY A 31 1.83 2.07 -9.44
N VAL A 32 1.25 2.26 -8.25
CA VAL A 32 1.78 1.68 -7.00
C VAL A 32 1.64 0.16 -7.00
N LEU A 33 0.52 -0.40 -7.49
CA LEU A 33 0.35 -1.85 -7.64
C LEU A 33 1.37 -2.46 -8.60
N PHE A 34 1.59 -1.82 -9.75
CA PHE A 34 2.61 -2.25 -10.70
C PHE A 34 4.01 -2.17 -10.09
N SER A 35 4.30 -1.06 -9.40
CA SER A 35 5.57 -0.87 -8.71
C SER A 35 5.81 -1.94 -7.63
N MET A 36 4.78 -2.33 -6.88
CA MET A 36 4.88 -3.43 -5.91
C MET A 36 5.31 -4.75 -6.55
N ALA A 37 4.77 -5.08 -7.72
CA ALA A 37 5.10 -6.33 -8.42
C ALA A 37 6.60 -6.42 -8.78
N ILE A 38 7.27 -5.28 -8.93
CA ILE A 38 8.71 -5.18 -9.22
C ILE A 38 9.53 -5.04 -7.93
N ILE A 39 9.10 -4.13 -7.04
CA ILE A 39 9.84 -3.76 -5.82
C ILE A 39 9.87 -4.91 -4.81
N LEU A 40 8.77 -5.64 -4.62
CA LEU A 40 8.71 -6.72 -3.63
C LEU A 40 9.68 -7.88 -3.94
N PRO A 41 9.75 -8.40 -5.19
CA PRO A 41 10.79 -9.35 -5.57
C PRO A 41 12.20 -8.79 -5.39
N LEU A 42 12.44 -7.54 -5.79
CA LEU A 42 13.77 -6.93 -5.70
C LEU A 42 14.27 -6.85 -4.25
N ILE A 43 13.39 -6.40 -3.34
CA ILE A 43 13.66 -6.28 -1.90
C ILE A 43 13.87 -7.67 -1.27
N SER A 44 13.26 -8.71 -1.80
CA SER A 44 13.39 -10.08 -1.26
C SER A 44 14.80 -10.65 -1.39
N ILE A 45 15.59 -10.15 -2.34
CA ILE A 45 16.97 -10.58 -2.64
C ILE A 45 17.99 -9.72 -1.86
N THR A 46 17.59 -8.53 -1.40
CA THR A 46 18.45 -7.58 -0.68
C THR A 46 18.36 -7.81 0.85
N PRO A 47 19.36 -7.37 1.65
CA PRO A 47 19.28 -7.34 3.13
C PRO A 47 18.06 -6.55 3.68
N LEU A 48 17.40 -5.75 2.83
CA LEU A 48 16.17 -5.03 3.13
C LEU A 48 14.94 -5.94 3.29
N LYS A 49 15.04 -7.26 3.03
CA LYS A 49 13.96 -8.23 3.21
C LYS A 49 13.30 -8.17 4.60
N LYS A 50 14.05 -7.80 5.65
CA LYS A 50 13.50 -7.62 7.01
C LYS A 50 12.40 -6.55 7.08
N TYR A 51 12.43 -5.56 6.19
CA TYR A 51 11.47 -4.47 6.11
C TYR A 51 10.38 -4.70 5.05
N MET A 52 10.39 -5.84 4.38
CA MET A 52 9.46 -6.14 3.29
C MET A 52 8.00 -6.03 3.73
N SER A 53 7.68 -6.49 4.94
CA SER A 53 6.31 -6.42 5.47
C SER A 53 5.86 -4.99 5.75
N GLN A 54 6.74 -4.14 6.27
CA GLN A 54 6.49 -2.71 6.51
C GLN A 54 6.29 -1.97 5.19
N ILE A 55 7.16 -2.22 4.21
CA ILE A 55 7.12 -1.57 2.90
C ILE A 55 5.88 -2.04 2.13
N ALA A 56 5.58 -3.33 2.12
CA ALA A 56 4.38 -3.87 1.49
C ALA A 56 3.10 -3.27 2.10
N GLY A 57 3.01 -3.25 3.43
CA GLY A 57 1.87 -2.66 4.13
C GLY A 57 1.72 -1.16 3.86
N GLY A 58 2.83 -0.42 3.90
CA GLY A 58 2.88 1.01 3.60
C GLY A 58 2.39 1.32 2.19
N LEU A 59 2.97 0.65 1.19
CA LEU A 59 2.55 0.81 -0.20
C LEU A 59 1.08 0.37 -0.38
N PHE A 60 0.61 -0.69 0.28
CA PHE A 60 -0.76 -1.19 0.09
C PHE A 60 -1.77 -0.21 0.67
N SER A 61 -1.52 0.25 1.89
CA SER A 61 -2.37 1.27 2.53
C SER A 61 -2.36 2.60 1.77
N SER A 62 -1.23 2.97 1.15
CA SER A 62 -1.16 4.20 0.34
C SER A 62 -2.09 4.19 -0.86
N ILE A 63 -2.38 3.03 -1.47
CA ILE A 63 -3.33 2.95 -2.60
C ILE A 63 -4.71 3.42 -2.15
N PHE A 64 -5.19 2.87 -1.03
CA PHE A 64 -6.52 3.19 -0.52
C PHE A 64 -6.62 4.64 -0.03
N VAL A 65 -5.62 5.10 0.74
CA VAL A 65 -5.59 6.47 1.25
C VAL A 65 -5.48 7.48 0.09
N SER A 66 -4.64 7.18 -0.91
CA SER A 66 -4.50 8.04 -2.10
C SER A 66 -5.79 8.10 -2.90
N LEU A 67 -6.50 6.98 -3.06
CA LEU A 67 -7.77 6.95 -3.76
C LEU A 67 -8.81 7.83 -3.05
N MET A 68 -8.95 7.70 -1.74
CA MET A 68 -9.89 8.53 -0.96
C MET A 68 -9.51 10.01 -1.01
N VAL A 69 -8.26 10.34 -0.70
CA VAL A 69 -7.82 11.74 -0.57
C VAL A 69 -7.79 12.43 -1.94
N LEU A 70 -7.15 11.85 -2.96
CA LEU A 70 -7.01 12.51 -4.25
C LEU A 70 -8.35 12.68 -4.97
N ILE A 71 -9.28 11.72 -4.85
CA ILE A 71 -10.64 11.87 -5.40
C ILE A 71 -11.39 12.99 -4.69
N SER A 72 -11.32 13.07 -3.34
CA SER A 72 -11.94 14.16 -2.60
C SER A 72 -11.35 15.52 -2.97
N PHE A 73 -10.02 15.64 -3.12
CA PHE A 73 -9.38 16.89 -3.53
C PHE A 73 -9.75 17.29 -4.96
N ASN A 74 -9.84 16.34 -5.88
CA ASN A 74 -10.20 16.60 -7.26
C ASN A 74 -11.69 16.97 -7.41
N LEU A 75 -12.60 16.23 -6.78
CA LEU A 75 -14.06 16.41 -6.95
C LEU A 75 -14.67 17.46 -6.01
N MET A 76 -14.28 17.51 -4.74
CA MET A 76 -14.90 18.40 -3.76
C MET A 76 -14.19 19.74 -3.61
N LEU A 77 -12.86 19.76 -3.76
CA LEU A 77 -12.04 20.98 -3.57
C LEU A 77 -11.59 21.62 -4.89
N GLY A 78 -11.97 21.02 -6.04
CA GLY A 78 -11.68 21.55 -7.38
C GLY A 78 -10.18 21.63 -7.70
N VAL A 79 -9.34 20.83 -7.04
CA VAL A 79 -7.89 20.81 -7.29
C VAL A 79 -7.60 19.98 -8.53
N ASN A 80 -7.62 20.64 -9.69
CA ASN A 80 -7.42 20.00 -10.99
C ASN A 80 -5.96 20.03 -11.49
N SER A 81 -5.04 20.61 -10.72
CA SER A 81 -3.63 20.69 -11.12
C SER A 81 -2.92 19.37 -10.84
N ALA A 82 -2.48 18.69 -11.89
CA ALA A 82 -1.73 17.43 -11.83
C ALA A 82 -0.52 17.51 -10.88
N LEU A 83 0.23 18.61 -10.94
CA LEU A 83 1.39 18.86 -10.08
C LEU A 83 1.02 18.92 -8.59
N LYS A 84 -0.09 19.58 -8.24
CA LYS A 84 -0.56 19.66 -6.85
C LYS A 84 -0.98 18.28 -6.34
N LEU A 85 -1.73 17.53 -7.15
CA LEU A 85 -2.15 16.17 -6.82
C LEU A 85 -0.95 15.22 -6.67
N LEU A 86 0.08 15.37 -7.51
CA LEU A 86 1.31 14.59 -7.42
C LEU A 86 2.05 14.85 -6.11
N LEU A 87 2.19 16.12 -5.70
CA LEU A 87 2.82 16.47 -4.42
C LEU A 87 2.04 15.93 -3.23
N ILE A 88 0.71 16.05 -3.25
CA ILE A 88 -0.16 15.47 -2.21
C ILE A 88 0.03 13.95 -2.15
N TRP A 89 0.08 13.28 -3.30
CA TRP A 89 0.31 11.85 -3.37
C TRP A 89 1.65 11.43 -2.74
N TRP A 90 2.74 12.15 -3.01
CA TRP A 90 4.03 11.89 -2.36
C TRP A 90 3.95 11.99 -0.83
N VAL A 91 3.26 13.01 -0.31
CA VAL A 91 3.05 13.17 1.14
C VAL A 91 2.28 11.99 1.72
N ILE A 92 1.23 11.52 1.02
CA ILE A 92 0.45 10.34 1.43
C ILE A 92 1.34 9.08 1.43
N LEU A 93 2.09 8.86 0.36
CA LEU A 93 2.97 7.69 0.20
C LEU A 93 3.96 7.59 1.36
N PHE A 94 4.69 8.66 1.65
CA PHE A 94 5.66 8.69 2.73
C PHE A 94 4.99 8.55 4.11
N SER A 95 3.82 9.17 4.29
CA SER A 95 3.07 9.06 5.56
C SER A 95 2.63 7.62 5.83
N CYS A 96 2.12 6.91 4.81
CA CYS A 96 1.74 5.51 4.92
C CYS A 96 2.93 4.60 5.21
N ILE A 97 4.08 4.81 4.54
CA ILE A 97 5.30 4.05 4.81
C ILE A 97 5.77 4.30 6.25
N THR A 98 5.91 5.55 6.66
CA THR A 98 6.36 5.91 8.01
C THR A 98 5.42 5.37 9.09
N PHE A 99 4.10 5.45 8.86
CA PHE A 99 3.10 4.87 9.77
C PHE A 99 3.35 3.37 9.98
N TRP A 100 3.61 2.61 8.91
CA TRP A 100 3.89 1.18 8.99
C TRP A 100 5.21 0.89 9.69
N PHE A 101 6.25 1.71 9.50
CA PHE A 101 7.52 1.55 10.21
C PHE A 101 7.38 1.79 11.71
N ILE A 102 6.68 2.85 12.11
CA ILE A 102 6.47 3.20 13.53
C ILE A 102 5.55 2.18 14.22
N ASN A 103 4.46 1.80 13.57
CA ASN A 103 3.42 0.96 14.19
C ASN A 103 3.59 -0.54 13.90
N TYR A 104 4.68 -0.94 13.25
CA TYR A 104 4.87 -2.33 12.81
C TYR A 104 4.71 -3.34 13.95
N ARG A 105 5.31 -3.05 15.11
CA ARG A 105 5.27 -3.95 16.28
C ARG A 105 3.84 -4.18 16.75
N TYR A 106 3.07 -3.09 16.90
CA TYR A 106 1.67 -3.16 17.30
C TYR A 106 0.82 -3.93 16.28
N ILE A 107 0.99 -3.64 14.98
CA ILE A 107 0.27 -4.33 13.91
C ILE A 107 0.61 -5.82 13.91
N LYS A 108 1.89 -6.18 14.12
CA LYS A 108 2.34 -7.57 14.19
C LYS A 108 1.75 -8.30 15.38
N ASP A 109 1.69 -7.67 16.56
CA ASP A 109 1.13 -8.30 17.76
C ASP A 109 -0.39 -8.53 17.63
N VAL A 110 -1.12 -7.54 17.10
CA VAL A 110 -2.57 -7.66 16.86
C VAL A 110 -2.87 -8.71 15.79
N THR A 111 -2.11 -8.70 14.70
CA THR A 111 -2.29 -9.65 13.58
C THR A 111 -1.88 -11.06 13.99
N GLY A 112 -0.75 -11.21 14.69
CA GLY A 112 -0.27 -12.48 15.22
C GLY A 112 -1.25 -13.13 16.18
N ASN A 113 -1.82 -12.35 17.12
CA ASN A 113 -2.84 -12.86 18.03
C ASN A 113 -4.14 -13.26 17.32
N LYS A 114 -4.54 -12.54 16.27
CA LYS A 114 -5.71 -12.92 15.45
C LYS A 114 -5.43 -14.17 14.60
N PHE A 115 -4.25 -14.29 14.01
CA PHE A 115 -3.86 -15.47 13.22
C PHE A 115 -3.71 -16.72 14.09
N ALA A 116 -3.14 -16.61 15.29
CA ALA A 116 -3.06 -17.71 16.24
C ALA A 116 -4.45 -18.23 16.61
N LYS A 117 -5.39 -17.33 16.94
CA LYS A 117 -6.79 -17.70 17.20
C LYS A 117 -7.49 -18.32 15.99
N PHE A 118 -7.14 -17.91 14.78
CA PHE A 118 -7.70 -18.49 13.56
C PHE A 118 -7.15 -19.90 13.28
N GLN A 119 -5.86 -20.11 13.50
CA GLN A 119 -5.23 -21.43 13.39
C GLN A 119 -5.76 -22.40 14.45
N GLU A 120 -5.95 -21.95 15.68
CA GLU A 120 -6.50 -22.77 16.77
C GLU A 120 -7.92 -23.25 16.42
N LYS A 121 -8.78 -22.34 15.91
CA LYS A 121 -10.11 -22.69 15.42
C LYS A 121 -10.11 -23.64 14.22
N ALA A 122 -9.14 -23.50 13.31
CA ALA A 122 -8.99 -24.40 12.17
C ALA A 122 -8.55 -25.81 12.63
N LEU A 123 -7.64 -25.89 13.60
CA LEU A 123 -7.17 -27.14 14.18
C LEU A 123 -8.29 -27.87 14.94
N GLU A 124 -9.07 -27.15 15.75
CA GLU A 124 -10.24 -27.71 16.44
C GLU A 124 -11.30 -28.23 15.46
N ALA A 125 -11.49 -27.55 14.32
CA ALA A 125 -12.41 -27.98 13.28
C ALA A 125 -11.92 -29.28 12.59
N GLU A 126 -10.61 -29.42 12.37
CA GLU A 126 -10.02 -30.66 11.85
C GLU A 126 -10.10 -31.81 12.85
N GLU A 127 -9.84 -31.57 14.13
CA GLU A 127 -9.97 -32.60 15.17
C GLU A 127 -11.41 -33.09 15.34
N LYS A 128 -12.39 -32.18 15.31
CA LYS A 128 -13.82 -32.55 15.32
C LYS A 128 -14.19 -33.40 14.11
N ARG A 129 -13.67 -33.08 12.91
CA ARG A 129 -13.85 -33.90 11.69
C ARG A 129 -13.18 -35.26 11.79
N ARG A 130 -12.02 -35.37 12.44
CA ARG A 130 -11.34 -36.67 12.67
C ARG A 130 -12.09 -37.54 13.69
N LYS A 131 -12.60 -36.95 14.77
CA LYS A 131 -13.40 -37.67 15.78
C LYS A 131 -14.74 -38.16 15.22
N SER A 132 -15.44 -37.35 14.42
CA SER A 132 -16.69 -37.78 13.78
C SER A 132 -16.50 -38.88 12.73
N ARG A 133 -15.35 -38.91 12.03
CA ARG A 133 -14.97 -40.02 11.13
C ARG A 133 -14.63 -41.31 11.87
N LYS A 134 -14.00 -41.24 13.05
CA LYS A 134 -13.71 -42.42 13.89
C LYS A 134 -14.96 -42.99 14.56
N SER A 135 -15.96 -42.16 14.88
CA SER A 135 -17.24 -42.59 15.48
C SER A 135 -18.21 -43.27 14.50
N LYS A 136 -17.95 -43.19 13.19
CA LYS A 136 -18.78 -43.79 12.12
C LYS A 136 -18.25 -45.13 11.59
N LYS A 137 -17.11 -45.59 12.11
CA LYS A 137 -16.54 -46.92 11.88
C LYS A 137 -16.79 -47.77 13.12
#